data_AF-A0A1Z7M538-F1
#
_entry.id   AF-A0A1Z7M538-F1
#
_cell.length_a   1.000
_cell.length_b   1.000
_cell.length_c   1.000
_cell.angle_alpha   90.00
_cell.angle_beta   90.00
_cell.angle_gamma   90.00
#
_symmetry.space_group_name_H-M   'P 1'
#
loop_
_entity.id
_entity.type
_entity.pdbx_description
1 polymer ?
#
loop_
_entity_poly.entity_id
_entity_poly.type
_entity_poly.pdbx_seq_one_letter_code
_entity_poly.pdbx_strand_id
1 'polypeptide(L)'
;MKAFLGQYAKVILIALCVTGLVVFLLSAGGGSFRSYIPEPVATAGKEDSGVLVDDIAARKAPVITVKKVKLKAGNSYNLKGASFVSAVDADGDAMTVKIEKIIQPDGSQLSVPANGIIQAKKGNYKVTYSAQETYKTVVNRSEKTATFVAD
;
A
#
# COMPACT_ATOMS: atom_id res chain seq x y z
N MET A 1 9.79 -82.18 3.69
CA MET A 1 10.59 -81.37 2.74
C MET A 1 9.79 -80.34 1.93
N LYS A 2 8.51 -80.57 1.56
CA LYS A 2 7.70 -79.58 0.79
C LYS A 2 7.48 -78.23 1.48
N ALA A 3 7.39 -78.20 2.81
CA ALA A 3 7.19 -76.98 3.60
C ALA A 3 8.40 -76.03 3.59
N PHE A 4 9.62 -76.57 3.51
CA PHE A 4 10.85 -75.77 3.46
C PHE A 4 10.98 -75.01 2.15
N LEU A 5 10.74 -75.66 1.00
CA LEU A 5 10.83 -75.02 -0.32
C LEU A 5 9.81 -73.88 -0.48
N GLY A 6 8.61 -74.03 0.09
CA GLY A 6 7.59 -72.99 0.09
C GLY A 6 7.91 -71.78 0.97
N GLN A 7 8.67 -71.94 2.06
CA GLN A 7 9.13 -70.83 2.88
C GLN A 7 10.25 -70.04 2.20
N TYR A 8 11.23 -70.72 1.60
CA TYR A 8 12.30 -70.05 0.86
C TYR A 8 11.75 -69.27 -0.35
N ALA A 9 10.76 -69.81 -1.06
CA ALA A 9 10.09 -69.10 -2.15
C ALA A 9 9.43 -67.78 -1.68
N LYS A 10 8.80 -67.78 -0.50
CA LYS A 10 8.21 -66.56 0.09
C LYS A 10 9.28 -65.54 0.48
N VAL A 11 10.39 -65.99 1.07
CA VAL A 11 11.49 -65.11 1.46
C VAL A 11 12.14 -64.48 0.23
N ILE A 12 12.34 -65.24 -0.84
CA ILE A 12 12.87 -64.73 -2.12
C ILE A 12 11.92 -63.71 -2.74
N LEU A 13 10.61 -63.99 -2.75
CA LEU A 13 9.61 -63.04 -3.26
C LEU A 13 9.60 -61.74 -2.47
N ILE A 14 9.66 -61.81 -1.13
CA ILE A 14 9.72 -60.62 -0.28
C ILE A 14 11.00 -59.83 -0.57
N ALA A 15 12.16 -60.49 -0.68
CA ALA A 15 13.42 -59.84 -0.99
C ALA A 15 13.40 -59.10 -2.34
N LEU A 16 12.79 -59.71 -3.37
CA LEU A 16 12.60 -59.07 -4.68
C LEU A 16 11.68 -57.84 -4.59
N CYS A 17 10.56 -57.94 -3.88
CA CYS A 17 9.64 -56.82 -3.68
C CYS A 17 10.31 -55.65 -2.94
N VAL A 18 11.05 -55.93 -1.86
CA VAL A 18 11.75 -54.90 -1.08
C VAL A 18 12.82 -54.23 -1.93
N THR A 19 13.60 -54.99 -2.70
CA THR A 19 14.63 -54.45 -3.57
C THR A 19 14.02 -53.55 -4.66
N GLY A 20 12.93 -53.99 -5.29
CA GLY A 20 12.20 -53.19 -6.27
C GLY A 20 11.67 -51.87 -5.69
N LEU A 21 11.15 -51.89 -4.47
CA LEU A 21 10.63 -50.70 -3.79
C LEU A 21 11.76 -49.71 -3.45
N VAL A 22 12.90 -50.20 -2.99
CA VAL A 22 14.08 -49.35 -2.70
C VAL A 22 14.61 -48.69 -3.98
N VAL A 23 14.71 -49.44 -5.09
CA VAL A 23 15.12 -48.89 -6.39
C VAL A 23 14.10 -47.87 -6.90
N PHE A 24 12.80 -48.13 -6.74
CA PHE A 24 11.75 -47.21 -7.12
C PHE A 24 11.82 -45.88 -6.35
N LEU A 25 12.07 -45.92 -5.04
CA LEU A 25 12.16 -44.72 -4.18
C LEU A 25 13.44 -43.91 -4.39
N LEU A 26 14.58 -44.57 -4.63
CA LEU A 26 15.90 -43.91 -4.63
C LEU A 26 16.45 -43.60 -6.03
N SER A 27 15.93 -44.20 -7.10
CA SER A 27 16.38 -43.88 -8.46
C SER A 27 15.87 -42.50 -8.93
N ALA A 28 16.58 -41.91 -9.89
CA ALA A 28 16.27 -40.57 -10.44
C ALA A 28 15.78 -40.61 -11.89
N GLY A 29 15.56 -41.80 -12.46
CA GLY A 29 15.12 -41.98 -13.86
C GLY A 29 13.60 -41.98 -14.04
N GLY A 30 13.14 -42.01 -15.30
CA GLY A 30 11.73 -41.89 -15.72
C GLY A 30 10.76 -43.02 -15.30
N GLY A 31 11.15 -43.88 -14.36
CA GLY A 31 10.30 -44.89 -13.71
C GLY A 31 10.41 -44.86 -12.18
N SER A 32 11.00 -43.81 -11.62
CA SER A 32 11.17 -43.61 -10.18
C SER A 32 9.98 -42.91 -9.56
N PHE A 33 9.84 -43.01 -8.23
CA PHE A 33 8.83 -42.29 -7.46
C PHE A 33 8.82 -40.78 -7.75
N ARG A 34 9.99 -40.19 -7.98
CA ARG A 34 10.14 -38.76 -8.27
C ARG A 34 9.44 -38.33 -9.56
N SER A 35 9.36 -39.21 -10.56
CA SER A 35 8.65 -38.94 -11.82
C SER A 35 7.12 -38.92 -11.68
N TYR A 36 6.60 -39.52 -10.61
CA TYR A 36 5.17 -39.49 -10.26
C TYR A 36 4.81 -38.33 -9.33
N ILE A 37 5.80 -37.58 -8.83
CA ILE A 37 5.54 -36.33 -8.13
C ILE A 37 5.28 -35.29 -9.22
N PRO A 38 4.05 -34.72 -9.30
CA PRO A 38 3.78 -33.65 -10.25
C PRO A 38 4.74 -32.49 -9.97
N GLU A 39 5.27 -31.90 -11.04
CA GLU A 39 6.08 -30.69 -10.88
C GLU A 39 5.25 -29.64 -10.12
N PRO A 40 5.85 -28.92 -9.15
CA PRO A 40 5.16 -27.86 -8.47
C PRO A 40 4.80 -26.79 -9.49
N VAL A 41 3.54 -26.79 -9.94
CA VAL A 41 2.99 -25.66 -10.66
C VAL A 41 2.85 -24.55 -9.62
N ALA A 42 3.63 -23.49 -9.79
CA ALA A 42 3.53 -22.33 -8.92
C ALA A 42 2.10 -21.77 -8.97
N THR A 43 1.31 -21.99 -7.92
CA THR A 43 -0.02 -21.38 -7.72
C THR A 43 0.10 -19.94 -7.24
N ALA A 44 0.99 -19.17 -7.86
CA ALA A 44 1.05 -17.73 -7.71
C ALA A 44 1.18 -17.18 -9.12
N GLY A 45 0.09 -16.57 -9.59
CA GLY A 45 0.03 -15.92 -10.89
C GLY A 45 1.27 -15.06 -11.10
N LYS A 46 1.98 -15.35 -12.18
CA LYS A 46 2.83 -14.38 -12.85
C LYS A 46 1.92 -13.29 -13.41
N GLU A 47 1.50 -12.38 -12.57
CA GLU A 47 1.32 -11.01 -12.99
C GLU A 47 2.35 -10.22 -12.20
N ASP A 48 3.19 -9.47 -12.90
CA ASP A 48 4.36 -8.78 -12.37
C ASP A 48 4.01 -7.86 -11.19
N SER A 49 3.99 -8.42 -9.98
CA SER A 49 3.84 -7.64 -8.74
C SER A 49 4.99 -6.63 -8.60
N GLY A 50 6.16 -6.91 -9.20
CA GLY A 50 7.28 -5.96 -9.25
C GLY A 50 6.93 -4.68 -10.00
N VAL A 51 6.34 -4.78 -11.20
CA VAL A 51 5.95 -3.62 -11.99
C VAL A 51 4.85 -2.81 -11.29
N LEU A 52 3.90 -3.48 -10.64
CA LEU A 52 2.85 -2.81 -9.86
C LEU A 52 3.40 -2.09 -8.62
N VAL A 53 4.35 -2.72 -7.91
CA VAL A 53 4.98 -2.13 -6.72
C VAL A 53 5.87 -0.95 -7.12
N ASP A 54 6.62 -1.06 -8.21
CA ASP A 54 7.47 0.02 -8.72
C ASP A 54 6.62 1.22 -9.20
N ASP A 55 5.49 0.98 -9.87
CA ASP A 55 4.54 2.02 -10.29
C ASP A 55 3.91 2.75 -9.09
N ILE A 56 3.49 1.99 -8.07
CA ILE A 56 2.96 2.57 -6.82
C ILE A 56 4.04 3.37 -6.07
N ALA A 57 5.27 2.86 -6.00
CA ALA A 57 6.37 3.50 -5.30
C ALA A 57 6.89 4.75 -6.03
N ALA A 58 6.85 4.76 -7.36
CA ALA A 58 7.25 5.90 -8.18
C ALA A 58 6.21 7.02 -8.21
N ARG A 59 4.96 6.76 -7.81
CA ARG A 59 3.90 7.78 -7.78
C ARG A 59 4.25 8.89 -6.79
N LYS A 60 4.34 10.11 -7.31
CA LYS A 60 4.65 11.30 -6.48
C LYS A 60 3.51 11.60 -5.52
N ALA A 61 3.86 12.07 -4.32
CA ALA A 61 2.86 12.51 -3.36
C ALA A 61 2.14 13.77 -3.88
N PRO A 62 0.87 14.00 -3.49
CA PRO A 62 0.09 15.16 -3.92
C PRO A 62 0.80 16.48 -3.60
N VAL A 63 0.77 17.44 -4.52
CA VAL A 63 1.40 18.75 -4.34
C VAL A 63 0.38 19.77 -3.87
N ILE A 64 0.56 20.29 -2.65
CA ILE A 64 -0.28 21.36 -2.10
C ILE A 64 0.35 22.72 -2.41
N THR A 65 -0.42 23.57 -3.08
CA THR A 65 -0.07 24.97 -3.37
C THR A 65 -0.97 25.89 -2.58
N VAL A 66 -0.37 26.72 -1.71
CA VAL A 66 -1.09 27.71 -0.92
C VAL A 66 -0.73 29.10 -1.44
N LYS A 67 -1.75 29.88 -1.80
CA LYS A 67 -1.59 31.28 -2.20
C LYS A 67 -1.45 32.15 -0.97
N LYS A 68 -0.39 32.95 -0.91
CA LYS A 68 -0.19 33.95 0.15
C LYS A 68 -1.12 35.12 -0.11
N VAL A 69 -2.16 35.25 0.71
CA VAL A 69 -3.13 36.35 0.65
C VAL A 69 -3.16 37.03 2.02
N LYS A 70 -3.17 38.36 2.04
CA LYS A 70 -3.41 39.11 3.27
C LYS A 70 -4.91 39.13 3.55
N LEU A 71 -5.29 38.72 4.75
CA LEU A 71 -6.68 38.75 5.20
C LEU A 71 -6.97 40.12 5.81
N LYS A 72 -8.20 40.62 5.68
CA LYS A 72 -8.65 41.82 6.40
C LYS A 72 -9.39 41.39 7.66
N ALA A 73 -9.02 41.94 8.81
CA ALA A 73 -9.70 41.68 10.07
C ALA A 73 -11.19 42.07 9.98
N GLY A 74 -12.06 41.27 10.59
CA GLY A 74 -13.51 41.44 10.58
C GLY A 74 -14.24 40.71 9.45
N ASN A 75 -13.55 40.33 8.37
CA ASN A 75 -14.13 39.61 7.24
C ASN A 75 -14.12 38.08 7.41
N SER A 76 -15.09 37.41 6.80
CA SER A 76 -15.16 35.96 6.70
C SER A 76 -14.43 35.46 5.45
N TYR A 77 -13.52 34.51 5.61
CA TYR A 77 -12.75 33.91 4.53
C TYR A 77 -12.92 32.40 4.50
N ASN A 78 -13.14 31.84 3.31
CA ASN A 78 -13.12 30.40 3.09
C ASN A 78 -11.69 29.94 2.75
N LEU A 79 -10.97 29.46 3.77
CA LEU A 79 -9.59 29.00 3.63
C LEU A 79 -9.46 27.67 2.87
N LYS A 80 -10.58 26.98 2.60
CA LYS A 80 -10.66 25.75 1.79
C LYS A 80 -10.92 26.07 0.31
N GLY A 81 -11.23 27.31 -0.03
CA GLY A 81 -11.52 27.70 -1.41
C GLY A 81 -10.28 27.67 -2.31
N ALA A 82 -10.48 27.40 -3.60
CA ALA A 82 -9.43 27.38 -4.63
C ALA A 82 -8.65 28.71 -4.74
N SER A 83 -9.24 29.81 -4.25
CA SER A 83 -8.58 31.12 -4.16
C SER A 83 -7.42 31.15 -3.16
N PHE A 84 -7.41 30.26 -2.16
CA PHE A 84 -6.41 30.21 -1.08
C PHE A 84 -5.53 28.98 -1.17
N VAL A 85 -6.10 27.82 -1.49
CA VAL A 85 -5.37 26.57 -1.54
C VAL A 85 -5.86 25.70 -2.68
N SER A 86 -4.92 25.06 -3.37
CA SER A 86 -5.18 24.06 -4.40
C SER A 86 -4.22 22.90 -4.19
N ALA A 87 -4.71 21.67 -4.32
CA ALA A 87 -3.86 20.49 -4.41
C ALA A 87 -4.03 19.84 -5.76
N VAL A 88 -2.95 19.28 -6.26
CA VAL A 88 -2.94 18.44 -7.47
C VAL A 88 -2.31 17.11 -7.13
N ASP A 89 -2.82 16.03 -7.71
CA ASP A 89 -2.19 14.72 -7.60
C ASP A 89 -0.98 14.59 -8.54
N ALA A 90 -0.43 13.38 -8.65
CA ALA A 90 0.68 13.08 -9.55
C ALA A 90 0.32 13.20 -11.04
N ASP A 91 -0.96 13.01 -11.38
CA ASP A 91 -1.48 13.05 -12.75
C ASP A 91 -1.87 14.48 -13.17
N GLY A 92 -1.91 15.40 -12.21
CA GLY A 92 -2.25 16.82 -12.41
C GLY A 92 -3.72 17.14 -12.16
N ASP A 93 -4.51 16.17 -11.67
CA ASP A 93 -5.91 16.36 -11.38
C ASP A 93 -6.12 17.12 -10.06
N ALA A 94 -7.14 17.98 -10.04
CA ALA A 94 -7.43 18.82 -8.90
C ALA A 94 -7.99 17.98 -7.73
N MET A 95 -7.31 18.06 -6.59
CA MET A 95 -7.68 17.32 -5.38
C MET A 95 -8.40 18.18 -4.35
N THR A 96 -9.28 17.54 -3.57
CA THR A 96 -9.92 18.18 -2.43
C THR A 96 -8.92 18.34 -1.29
N VAL A 97 -8.75 19.58 -0.82
CA VAL A 97 -7.89 19.90 0.32
C VAL A 97 -8.70 19.87 1.61
N LYS A 98 -8.13 19.27 2.65
CA LYS A 98 -8.66 19.30 4.01
C LYS A 98 -7.80 20.21 4.88
N ILE A 99 -8.44 20.91 5.81
CA ILE A 99 -7.73 21.68 6.84
C ILE A 99 -7.66 20.80 8.08
N GLU A 100 -6.45 20.49 8.54
CA GLU A 100 -6.25 19.67 9.74
C GLU A 100 -6.18 20.56 10.99
N LYS A 101 -5.54 21.73 10.88
CA LYS A 101 -5.31 22.60 12.02
C LYS A 101 -5.25 24.07 11.62
N ILE A 102 -5.89 24.91 12.43
CA ILE A 102 -5.79 26.37 12.34
C ILE A 102 -5.32 26.87 13.71
N ILE A 103 -4.18 27.54 13.75
CA ILE A 103 -3.67 28.24 14.93
C ILE A 103 -3.97 29.72 14.73
N GLN A 104 -4.70 30.30 15.67
CA GLN A 104 -5.03 31.71 15.73
C GLN A 104 -3.83 32.57 16.17
N PRO A 105 -3.90 33.91 15.99
CA PRO A 105 -2.86 34.83 16.43
C PRO A 105 -2.61 34.82 17.95
N ASP A 106 -3.62 34.45 18.73
CA ASP A 106 -3.53 34.28 20.19
C ASP A 106 -2.85 32.97 20.61
N GLY A 107 -2.41 32.15 19.64
CA GLY A 107 -1.81 30.84 19.87
C GLY A 107 -2.82 29.71 20.12
N SER A 108 -4.12 30.04 20.22
CA SER A 108 -5.17 29.04 20.39
C SER A 108 -5.43 28.28 19.09
N GLN A 109 -5.76 26.99 19.21
CA GLN A 109 -6.21 26.21 18.07
C GLN A 109 -7.70 26.48 17.84
N LEU A 110 -8.05 26.99 16.66
CA LEU A 110 -9.45 27.12 16.26
C LEU A 110 -9.96 25.75 15.81
N SER A 111 -11.17 25.39 16.25
CA SER A 111 -11.87 24.22 15.72
C SER A 111 -12.13 24.44 14.23
N VAL A 112 -11.70 23.51 13.37
CA VAL A 112 -11.80 23.65 11.93
C VAL A 112 -13.28 23.51 11.53
N PRO A 113 -13.93 24.58 11.03
CA PRO A 113 -15.32 24.49 10.59
C PRO A 113 -15.40 23.60 9.33
N ALA A 114 -16.45 22.78 9.22
CA ALA A 114 -16.64 21.87 8.08
C ALA A 114 -16.59 22.58 6.71
N ASN A 115 -17.05 23.84 6.68
CA ASN A 115 -17.10 24.69 5.49
C ASN A 115 -15.78 25.46 5.24
N GLY A 116 -14.80 25.39 6.16
CA GLY A 116 -13.52 26.11 6.06
C GLY A 116 -13.62 27.64 6.20
N ILE A 117 -14.78 28.15 6.61
CA ILE A 117 -15.03 29.59 6.78
C ILE A 117 -14.57 30.04 8.15
N ILE A 118 -13.63 30.97 8.22
CA ILE A 118 -13.20 31.61 9.46
C ILE A 118 -13.43 33.12 9.40
N GLN A 119 -13.77 33.72 10.53
CA GLN A 119 -13.73 35.18 10.68
C GLN A 119 -12.31 35.60 11.07
N ALA A 120 -11.66 36.38 10.22
CA ALA A 120 -10.31 36.84 10.47
C ALA A 120 -10.28 37.87 11.61
N LYS A 121 -9.46 37.64 12.63
CA LYS A 121 -9.07 38.60 13.66
C LYS A 121 -7.68 39.14 13.29
N LYS A 122 -7.30 40.28 13.83
CA LYS A 122 -5.97 40.84 13.57
C LYS A 122 -4.86 39.91 14.08
N GLY A 123 -3.88 39.61 13.24
CA GLY A 123 -2.65 38.88 13.57
C GLY A 123 -2.29 37.71 12.64
N ASN A 124 -1.36 36.86 13.07
CA ASN A 124 -0.78 35.78 12.26
C ASN A 124 -1.49 34.44 12.50
N TYR A 125 -2.03 33.86 11.43
CA TYR A 125 -2.64 32.54 11.43
C TYR A 125 -1.67 31.51 10.86
N LYS A 126 -1.55 30.33 11.50
CA LYS A 126 -0.89 29.17 10.89
C LYS A 126 -1.94 28.13 10.54
N VAL A 127 -2.08 27.82 9.26
CA VAL A 127 -3.07 26.87 8.74
C VAL A 127 -2.34 25.67 8.16
N THR A 128 -2.65 24.48 8.64
CA THR A 128 -2.10 23.22 8.15
C THR A 128 -3.13 22.55 7.25
N TYR A 129 -2.75 22.37 6.00
CA TYR A 129 -3.53 21.72 4.96
C TYR A 129 -3.03 20.29 4.74
N SER A 130 -3.95 19.36 4.50
CA SER A 130 -3.65 18.01 4.06
C SER A 130 -4.38 17.70 2.74
N ALA A 131 -3.72 16.93 1.89
CA ALA A 131 -4.30 16.34 0.69
C ALA A 131 -3.97 14.85 0.73
N GLN A 132 -4.99 14.02 0.51
CA GLN A 132 -4.86 12.57 0.56
C GLN A 132 -5.40 11.98 -0.73
N GLU A 133 -4.56 11.18 -1.37
CA GLU A 133 -4.90 10.38 -2.54
C GLU A 133 -4.86 8.90 -2.16
N THR A 134 -5.77 8.11 -2.73
CA THR A 134 -5.69 6.64 -2.69
C THR A 134 -5.42 6.13 -4.10
N TYR A 135 -4.22 5.64 -4.35
CA TYR A 135 -3.83 5.06 -5.64
C TYR A 135 -3.59 3.56 -5.48
N LYS A 136 -4.37 2.74 -6.21
CA LYS A 136 -4.24 1.26 -6.24
C LYS A 136 -3.99 0.64 -4.86
N THR A 137 -4.78 1.04 -3.86
CA THR A 137 -4.74 0.64 -2.42
C THR A 137 -3.73 1.34 -1.50
N VAL A 138 -2.77 2.10 -2.04
CA VAL A 138 -1.83 2.89 -1.24
C VAL A 138 -2.35 4.31 -1.04
N VAL A 139 -2.28 4.76 0.21
CA VAL A 139 -2.70 6.10 0.61
C VAL A 139 -1.49 7.01 0.63
N ASN A 140 -1.46 7.98 -0.29
CA ASN A 140 -0.44 9.02 -0.34
C ASN A 140 -1.01 10.29 0.31
N ARG A 141 -0.39 10.75 1.39
CA ARG A 141 -0.78 11.95 2.12
C ARG A 141 0.35 12.97 2.07
N SER A 142 -0.02 14.20 1.76
CA SER A 142 0.85 15.36 1.84
C SER A 142 0.28 16.37 2.81
N GLU A 143 1.16 17.06 3.52
CA GLU A 143 0.80 18.12 4.47
C GLU A 143 1.60 19.37 4.20
N LYS A 144 0.96 20.53 4.34
CA LYS A 144 1.63 21.82 4.17
C LYS A 144 1.06 22.85 5.13
N THR A 145 1.95 23.46 5.88
CA THR A 145 1.62 24.57 6.78
C THR A 145 1.89 25.90 6.10
N ALA A 146 0.90 26.78 6.10
CA ALA A 146 1.01 28.13 5.58
C ALA A 146 0.68 29.17 6.66
N THR A 147 1.36 30.30 6.60
CA THR A 147 1.11 31.44 7.49
C THR A 147 0.35 32.52 6.74
N PHE A 148 -0.81 32.91 7.25
CA PHE A 148 -1.61 34.03 6.75
C PHE A 148 -1.52 35.20 7.73
N VAL A 149 -1.40 36.41 7.21
CA VAL A 149 -1.39 37.65 8.02
C VAL A 149 -2.72 38.33 7.82
N ALA A 150 -3.43 38.58 8.92
CA ALA A 150 -4.66 39.35 8.95
C ALA A 150 -4.36 40.74 9.55
N ASP A 151 -4.64 41.80 8.79
CA ASP A 151 -4.47 43.19 9.25
C ASP A 151 -5.82 43.88 9.53
#